data_AF-A0A357SZ91-F1
#
_entry.id   AF-A0A357SZ91-F1
#
_cell.length_a   1.000
_cell.length_b   1.000
_cell.length_c   1.000
_cell.angle_alpha   90.00
_cell.angle_beta   90.00
_cell.angle_gamma   90.00
#
_symmetry.space_group_name_H-M   'P 1'
#
loop_
_entity.id
_entity.type
_entity.pdbx_description
1 polymer ?
#
loop_
_entity_poly.entity_id
_entity_poly.type
_entity_poly.pdbx_seq_one_letter_code
_entity_poly.pdbx_strand_id
1 'polypeptide(L)'
;MKVILKTMIVTLLIVIMASTNVLYAKTSKGDPEKEALVFGCIDMSETNSILSFVSFMRYPPELKGYSGYPRDIEVFDTYDNGLFIADRAKPGEYWLMAFYTKKYSLVRLNEEVTFHDINHKPTEDDVFTIQAGDIYYYGTYKYIEVEKAKLFSSAKFALEKVETPGEKELLEMMLEKLKGSKWEEKIIERLATL
;
A
#
# COMPACT_ATOMS: atom_id res chain seq x y z
N MET A 1 47.53 -16.83 6.98
CA MET A 1 46.31 -17.49 7.52
C MET A 1 45.21 -16.51 7.97
N LYS A 2 45.51 -15.39 8.66
CA LYS A 2 44.48 -14.42 9.11
C LYS A 2 43.77 -13.62 8.00
N VAL A 3 44.39 -13.44 6.84
CA VAL A 3 43.82 -12.66 5.72
C VAL A 3 42.76 -13.47 4.95
N ILE A 4 43.00 -14.76 4.75
CA ILE A 4 42.09 -15.65 3.99
C ILE A 4 40.75 -15.84 4.73
N LEU A 5 40.77 -15.86 6.07
CA LEU A 5 39.56 -15.98 6.89
C LEU A 5 38.66 -14.74 6.83
N LYS A 6 39.25 -13.54 6.71
CA LYS A 6 38.48 -12.29 6.58
C LYS A 6 37.79 -12.19 5.23
N THR A 7 38.45 -12.59 4.14
CA THR A 7 37.86 -12.55 2.80
C THR A 7 36.70 -13.53 2.67
N MET A 8 36.81 -14.74 3.24
CA MET A 8 35.74 -15.76 3.21
C MET A 8 34.47 -15.33 3.97
N ILE A 9 34.61 -14.61 5.09
CA ILE A 9 33.48 -14.12 5.89
C ILE A 9 32.73 -12.99 5.17
N VAL A 10 33.43 -12.13 4.44
CA VAL A 10 32.82 -11.03 3.67
C VAL A 10 32.01 -11.59 2.49
N THR A 11 32.51 -12.61 1.78
CA THR A 11 31.75 -13.23 0.69
C THR A 11 30.51 -13.97 1.19
N LEU A 12 30.58 -14.63 2.34
CA LEU A 12 29.44 -15.34 2.93
C LEU A 12 28.32 -14.36 3.36
N LEU A 13 28.66 -13.17 3.88
CA LEU A 13 27.68 -12.13 4.23
C LEU A 13 26.99 -11.53 3.01
N ILE A 14 27.70 -11.35 1.88
CA ILE A 14 27.12 -10.85 0.64
C ILE A 14 26.16 -11.88 0.01
N VAL A 15 26.47 -13.18 0.09
CA VAL A 15 25.59 -14.26 -0.40
C VAL A 15 24.34 -14.40 0.49
N ILE A 16 24.43 -14.16 1.80
CA ILE A 16 23.26 -14.18 2.69
C ILE A 16 22.36 -12.96 2.41
N MET A 17 22.92 -11.77 2.20
CA MET A 17 22.12 -10.58 1.84
C MET A 17 21.50 -10.66 0.43
N ALA A 18 22.17 -11.31 -0.53
CA ALA A 18 21.59 -11.55 -1.85
C ALA A 18 20.49 -12.62 -1.84
N SER A 19 20.56 -13.60 -0.93
CA SER A 19 19.57 -14.69 -0.84
C SER A 19 18.34 -14.34 -0.02
N THR A 20 18.37 -13.30 0.82
CA THR A 20 17.17 -12.82 1.53
C THR A 20 16.25 -11.96 0.66
N ASN A 21 16.76 -11.30 -0.38
CA ASN A 21 15.92 -10.50 -1.29
C ASN A 21 15.19 -11.36 -2.34
N VAL A 22 15.67 -12.58 -2.60
CA VAL A 22 15.05 -13.51 -3.56
C VAL A 22 13.85 -14.25 -2.94
N LEU A 23 13.68 -14.21 -1.62
CA LEU A 23 12.78 -15.10 -0.91
C LEU A 23 11.55 -14.42 -0.29
N TYR A 24 10.98 -13.39 -0.91
CA TYR A 24 9.60 -12.97 -0.61
C TYR A 24 8.96 -12.17 -1.75
N ALA A 25 9.14 -12.60 -3.00
CA ALA A 25 8.13 -12.28 -4.01
C ALA A 25 6.86 -13.03 -3.60
N LYS A 26 5.99 -12.38 -2.80
CA LYS A 26 4.61 -12.83 -2.60
C LYS A 26 4.02 -12.87 -3.99
N THR A 27 3.96 -14.07 -4.59
CA THR A 27 3.39 -14.24 -5.91
C THR A 27 1.97 -13.72 -5.83
N SER A 28 1.71 -12.65 -6.57
CA SER A 28 0.36 -12.13 -6.70
C SER A 28 -0.56 -13.25 -7.14
N LYS A 29 -1.73 -13.30 -6.50
CA LYS A 29 -2.75 -14.32 -6.74
C LYS A 29 -3.92 -13.78 -7.55
N GLY A 30 -3.79 -12.52 -8.00
CA GLY A 30 -4.74 -11.82 -8.83
C GLY A 30 -5.01 -12.52 -10.15
N ASP A 31 -6.28 -12.50 -10.56
CA ASP A 31 -6.74 -12.99 -11.86
C ASP A 31 -7.33 -11.82 -12.67
N PRO A 32 -6.59 -11.23 -13.63
CA PRO A 32 -7.05 -10.07 -14.39
C PRO A 32 -8.35 -10.28 -15.17
N GLU A 33 -8.78 -11.53 -15.39
CA GLU A 33 -10.07 -11.82 -16.02
C GLU A 33 -11.26 -11.60 -15.08
N LYS A 34 -11.03 -11.55 -13.77
CA LYS A 34 -12.08 -11.48 -12.73
C LYS A 34 -11.92 -10.31 -11.78
N GLU A 35 -10.72 -9.78 -11.68
CA GLU A 35 -10.30 -8.82 -10.67
C GLU A 35 -9.60 -7.64 -11.35
N ALA A 36 -9.46 -6.56 -10.60
CA ALA A 36 -8.71 -5.36 -10.94
C ALA A 36 -7.45 -5.26 -10.07
N LEU A 37 -6.45 -4.57 -10.61
CA LEU A 37 -5.26 -4.17 -9.89
C LEU A 37 -5.40 -2.70 -9.51
N VAL A 38 -5.53 -2.41 -8.22
CA VAL A 38 -5.66 -1.05 -7.71
C VAL A 38 -4.41 -0.69 -6.92
N PHE A 39 -3.85 0.49 -7.17
CA PHE A 39 -2.63 0.91 -6.51
C PHE A 39 -2.55 2.43 -6.33
N GLY A 40 -1.63 2.85 -5.49
CA GLY A 40 -1.30 4.25 -5.25
C GLY A 40 -0.22 4.36 -4.20
N CYS A 41 0.02 5.57 -3.72
CA CYS A 41 1.05 5.81 -2.73
C CYS A 41 0.59 6.82 -1.68
N ILE A 42 0.89 6.54 -0.42
CA ILE A 42 0.86 7.55 0.65
C ILE A 42 2.30 7.74 1.12
N ASP A 43 2.93 8.84 0.69
CA ASP A 43 4.28 9.21 1.08
C ASP A 43 4.32 9.58 2.57
N MET A 44 5.05 8.76 3.33
CA MET A 44 5.27 8.88 4.76
C MET A 44 6.70 9.31 5.10
N SER A 45 7.51 9.67 4.10
CA SER A 45 8.97 9.90 4.22
C SER A 45 9.36 10.99 5.21
N GLU A 46 8.50 11.99 5.42
CA GLU A 46 8.71 13.07 6.39
C GLU A 46 8.19 12.74 7.80
N THR A 47 7.78 11.50 8.04
CA THR A 47 7.22 11.05 9.33
C THR A 47 8.13 10.02 10.00
N ASN A 48 7.89 9.80 11.30
CA ASN A 48 8.52 8.70 12.04
C ASN A 48 7.69 7.40 11.98
N SER A 49 6.72 7.31 11.08
CA SER A 49 5.83 6.16 10.93
C SER A 49 5.93 5.62 9.51
N ILE A 50 5.59 4.35 9.34
CA ILE A 50 5.39 3.75 8.01
C ILE A 50 3.89 3.55 7.76
N LEU A 51 3.51 3.53 6.49
CA LEU A 51 2.19 3.06 6.09
C LEU A 51 2.10 1.54 6.35
N SER A 52 1.01 1.07 6.94
CA SER A 52 0.82 -0.34 7.30
C SER A 52 -0.22 -1.07 6.46
N PHE A 53 -1.34 -0.41 6.16
CA PHE A 53 -2.34 -0.87 5.19
C PHE A 53 -3.32 0.27 4.91
N VAL A 54 -3.96 0.21 3.75
CA VAL A 54 -5.07 1.10 3.38
C VAL A 54 -6.36 0.31 3.26
N SER A 55 -7.46 0.96 3.57
CA SER A 55 -8.79 0.34 3.66
C SER A 55 -9.72 1.01 2.67
N PHE A 56 -10.09 0.26 1.64
CA PHE A 56 -11.12 0.67 0.70
C PHE A 56 -12.43 -0.05 1.02
N MET A 57 -13.54 0.60 0.74
CA MET A 57 -14.87 0.09 1.05
C MET A 57 -15.74 0.12 -0.20
N ARG A 58 -16.61 -0.89 -0.36
CA ARG A 58 -17.57 -0.94 -1.47
C ARG A 58 -18.70 0.07 -1.32
N TYR A 59 -18.97 0.84 -2.38
CA TYR A 59 -20.07 1.77 -2.50
C TYR A 59 -21.26 1.17 -3.28
N PRO A 60 -22.51 1.49 -2.91
CA PRO A 60 -22.91 2.08 -1.63
C PRO A 60 -22.60 1.13 -0.46
N PRO A 61 -22.32 1.65 0.76
CA PRO A 61 -22.01 0.81 1.91
C PRO A 61 -23.15 -0.17 2.21
N GLU A 62 -22.86 -1.47 2.15
CA GLU A 62 -23.77 -2.48 2.69
C GLU A 62 -23.72 -2.45 4.22
N LEU A 63 -24.62 -1.67 4.82
CA LEU A 63 -24.80 -1.59 6.27
C LEU A 63 -25.43 -2.89 6.81
N LYS A 64 -24.61 -3.92 7.03
CA LYS A 64 -25.05 -5.20 7.63
C LYS A 64 -24.29 -5.58 8.91
N GLY A 65 -23.56 -4.65 9.54
CA GLY A 65 -22.85 -4.89 10.81
C GLY A 65 -23.69 -4.53 12.06
N TYR A 66 -23.48 -5.25 13.18
CA TYR A 66 -24.13 -5.00 14.48
C TYR A 66 -23.76 -3.63 15.10
N SER A 67 -22.72 -2.97 14.56
CA SER A 67 -22.15 -1.72 15.05
C SER A 67 -22.30 -0.55 14.06
N GLY A 68 -23.04 -0.69 12.96
CA GLY A 68 -23.21 0.35 11.94
C GLY A 68 -22.01 0.56 11.01
N TYR A 69 -20.97 -0.27 11.12
CA TYR A 69 -19.83 -0.26 10.20
C TYR A 69 -20.12 -1.15 8.97
N PRO A 70 -19.71 -0.74 7.75
CA PRO A 70 -19.92 -1.55 6.57
C PRO A 70 -19.01 -2.80 6.61
N ARG A 71 -19.50 -3.93 6.07
CA ARG A 71 -18.80 -5.23 6.18
C ARG A 71 -17.88 -5.55 5.02
N ASP A 72 -17.99 -4.82 3.92
CA ASP A 72 -17.23 -5.07 2.70
C ASP A 72 -15.96 -4.21 2.66
N ILE A 73 -15.06 -4.53 3.60
CA ILE A 73 -13.74 -3.94 3.70
C ILE A 73 -12.79 -4.71 2.78
N GLU A 74 -12.24 -4.04 1.78
CA GLU A 74 -11.08 -4.54 1.04
C GLU A 74 -9.83 -3.90 1.63
N VAL A 75 -8.97 -4.72 2.24
CA VAL A 75 -7.70 -4.29 2.83
C VAL A 75 -6.58 -4.53 1.83
N PHE A 76 -5.83 -3.47 1.55
CA PHE A 76 -4.80 -3.50 0.53
C PHE A 76 -3.45 -3.64 1.22
N ASP A 77 -2.62 -4.52 0.69
CA ASP A 77 -1.27 -4.73 1.19
C ASP A 77 -0.42 -3.49 0.89
N THR A 78 0.42 -3.10 1.84
CA THR A 78 1.40 -2.04 1.63
C THR A 78 2.79 -2.63 1.48
N TYR A 79 3.57 -1.95 0.66
CA TYR A 79 4.96 -2.26 0.37
C TYR A 79 5.83 -1.06 0.73
N ASP A 80 7.12 -1.16 0.43
CA ASP A 80 8.10 -0.11 0.70
C ASP A 80 7.68 1.23 0.12
N ASN A 81 8.06 2.31 0.82
CA ASN A 81 7.83 3.71 0.42
C ASN A 81 6.35 4.13 0.29
N GLY A 82 5.44 3.45 1.00
CA GLY A 82 4.03 3.86 1.02
C GLY A 82 3.21 3.43 -0.19
N LEU A 83 3.81 2.68 -1.13
CA LEU A 83 3.09 2.00 -2.20
C LEU A 83 2.10 1.01 -1.60
N PHE A 84 0.83 1.12 -1.96
CA PHE A 84 -0.20 0.13 -1.64
C PHE A 84 -0.73 -0.52 -2.90
N ILE A 85 -1.08 -1.81 -2.82
CA ILE A 85 -1.59 -2.60 -3.94
C ILE A 85 -2.72 -3.51 -3.45
N ALA A 86 -3.83 -3.54 -4.20
CA ALA A 86 -4.75 -4.67 -4.21
C ALA A 86 -4.71 -5.32 -5.59
N ASP A 87 -4.19 -6.54 -5.64
CA ASP A 87 -4.08 -7.34 -6.85
C ASP A 87 -5.30 -8.22 -7.11
N ARG A 88 -6.30 -8.17 -6.22
CA ARG A 88 -7.52 -8.99 -6.22
C ARG A 88 -8.77 -8.15 -5.98
N ALA A 89 -8.72 -6.86 -6.34
CA ALA A 89 -9.85 -5.98 -6.14
C ALA A 89 -11.00 -6.44 -7.04
N LYS A 90 -12.15 -6.82 -6.46
CA LYS A 90 -13.30 -7.24 -7.25
C LYS A 90 -13.91 -6.05 -7.97
N PRO A 91 -14.47 -6.22 -9.20
CA PRO A 91 -15.18 -5.15 -9.89
C PRO A 91 -16.29 -4.53 -9.03
N GLY A 92 -16.45 -3.21 -9.14
CA GLY A 92 -17.41 -2.44 -8.37
C GLY A 92 -16.97 -1.01 -8.11
N GLU A 93 -17.75 -0.34 -7.27
CA GLU A 93 -17.52 1.03 -6.83
C GLU A 93 -16.90 1.05 -5.45
N TYR A 94 -15.91 1.91 -5.23
CA TYR A 94 -15.11 1.96 -4.02
C TYR A 94 -14.79 3.39 -3.60
N TRP A 95 -14.53 3.59 -2.31
CA TRP A 95 -13.88 4.79 -1.81
C TRP A 95 -12.78 4.44 -0.79
N LEU A 96 -11.83 5.35 -0.60
CA LEU A 96 -10.82 5.22 0.44
C LEU A 96 -11.41 5.67 1.79
N MET A 97 -11.66 4.70 2.67
CA MET A 97 -12.25 4.98 3.99
C MET A 97 -11.19 5.44 4.99
N ALA A 98 -10.08 4.72 5.05
CA ALA A 98 -9.07 4.91 6.09
C ALA A 98 -7.73 4.30 5.72
N PHE A 99 -6.71 4.60 6.51
CA PHE A 99 -5.43 3.91 6.49
C PHE A 99 -4.86 3.78 7.89
N TYR A 100 -3.85 2.93 8.01
CA TYR A 100 -3.20 2.63 9.27
C TYR A 100 -1.71 2.88 9.13
N THR A 101 -1.12 3.49 10.14
CA THR A 101 0.32 3.72 10.22
C THR A 101 0.91 2.94 11.37
N LYS A 102 2.14 2.48 11.20
CA LYS A 102 2.92 1.81 12.25
C LYS A 102 4.12 2.66 12.61
N LYS A 103 4.31 2.91 13.91
CA LYS A 103 5.50 3.57 14.41
C LYS A 103 6.45 2.55 15.01
N TYR A 104 7.65 2.47 14.44
CA TYR A 104 8.74 1.71 15.03
C TYR A 104 9.45 2.54 16.09
N SER A 105 9.38 2.11 17.34
CA SER A 105 10.17 2.68 18.42
C SER A 105 11.28 1.72 18.78
N LEU A 106 12.55 2.15 18.67
CA LEU A 106 13.68 1.37 19.19
C LEU A 106 13.65 1.21 20.72
N VAL A 107 12.85 2.03 21.41
CA VAL A 107 12.80 2.11 22.88
C VAL A 107 11.57 1.40 23.45
N ARG A 108 10.48 1.31 22.70
CA ARG A 108 9.26 0.61 23.12
C ARG A 108 9.12 -0.65 22.28
N LEU A 109 9.19 -1.81 22.92
CA LEU A 109 9.01 -3.14 22.30
C LEU A 109 7.60 -3.37 21.71
N ASN A 110 6.71 -2.38 21.75
CA ASN A 110 5.34 -2.48 21.28
C ASN A 110 5.17 -1.65 20.00
N GLU A 111 4.66 -2.30 18.94
CA GLU A 111 4.22 -1.61 17.73
C GLU A 111 3.02 -0.72 18.04
N GLU A 112 3.15 0.58 17.81
CA GLU A 112 2.02 1.51 17.89
C GLU A 112 1.36 1.61 16.51
N VAL A 113 0.15 1.04 16.40
CA VAL A 113 -0.69 1.14 15.20
C VAL A 113 -1.66 2.31 15.40
N THR A 114 -1.64 3.28 14.48
CA THR A 114 -2.58 4.41 14.48
C THR A 114 -3.57 4.26 13.34
N PHE A 115 -4.86 4.42 13.64
CA PHE A 115 -5.93 4.48 12.66
C PHE A 115 -6.20 5.92 12.22
N HIS A 116 -6.28 6.15 10.92
CA HIS A 116 -6.56 7.45 10.30
C HIS A 116 -7.85 7.36 9.49
N ASP A 117 -8.93 7.92 10.02
CA ASP A 117 -10.23 8.01 9.35
C ASP A 117 -10.19 9.12 8.30
N ILE A 118 -10.30 8.75 7.02
CA ILE A 118 -10.33 9.71 5.91
C ILE A 118 -11.77 10.16 5.66
N ASN A 119 -12.66 9.20 5.40
CA ASN A 119 -14.05 9.49 5.07
C ASN A 119 -14.99 8.33 5.43
N HIS A 120 -15.55 8.39 6.64
CA HIS A 120 -16.61 7.48 7.09
C HIS A 120 -18.00 7.69 6.43
N LYS A 121 -18.21 8.78 5.69
CA LYS A 121 -19.50 9.15 5.07
C LYS A 121 -19.27 9.59 3.63
N PRO A 122 -18.94 8.65 2.72
CA PRO A 122 -18.64 8.98 1.34
C PRO A 122 -19.85 9.60 0.64
N THR A 123 -19.57 10.52 -0.27
CA THR A 123 -20.49 11.02 -1.30
C THR A 123 -20.15 10.35 -2.63
N GLU A 124 -20.98 10.56 -3.67
CA GLU A 124 -20.69 10.04 -5.01
C GLU A 124 -19.37 10.58 -5.58
N ASP A 125 -18.96 11.80 -5.20
CA ASP A 125 -17.71 12.42 -5.65
C ASP A 125 -16.44 11.76 -5.05
N ASP A 126 -16.58 10.98 -3.97
CA ASP A 126 -15.49 10.26 -3.30
C ASP A 126 -15.24 8.86 -3.91
N VAL A 127 -16.10 8.45 -4.85
CA VAL A 127 -16.19 7.06 -5.33
C VAL A 127 -15.48 6.90 -6.66
N PHE A 128 -14.77 5.79 -6.81
CA PHE A 128 -14.21 5.35 -8.08
C PHE A 128 -14.75 3.98 -8.47
N THR A 129 -14.86 3.75 -9.78
CA THR A 129 -15.31 2.47 -10.34
C THR A 129 -14.13 1.70 -10.92
N ILE A 130 -14.10 0.39 -10.67
CA ILE A 130 -13.17 -0.55 -11.28
C ILE A 130 -13.91 -1.70 -11.94
N GLN A 131 -13.39 -2.16 -13.07
CA GLN A 131 -13.84 -3.33 -13.83
C GLN A 131 -12.77 -4.42 -13.83
N ALA A 132 -13.16 -5.63 -14.22
CA ALA A 132 -12.21 -6.74 -14.33
C ALA A 132 -11.16 -6.41 -15.39
N GLY A 133 -9.89 -6.61 -15.05
CA GLY A 133 -8.75 -6.36 -15.91
C GLY A 133 -8.22 -4.94 -15.89
N ASP A 134 -8.85 -4.03 -15.15
CA ASP A 134 -8.38 -2.67 -14.93
C ASP A 134 -7.07 -2.65 -14.15
N ILE A 135 -6.18 -1.73 -14.52
CA ILE A 135 -5.06 -1.26 -13.70
C ILE A 135 -5.41 0.18 -13.29
N TYR A 136 -5.89 0.34 -12.07
CA TYR A 136 -6.41 1.61 -11.55
C TYR A 136 -5.40 2.30 -10.63
N TYR A 137 -4.94 3.47 -11.06
CA TYR A 137 -4.12 4.36 -10.26
C TYR A 137 -5.00 5.30 -9.44
N TYR A 138 -5.04 5.07 -8.12
CA TYR A 138 -5.82 5.89 -7.19
C TYR A 138 -5.20 7.28 -6.94
N GLY A 139 -3.88 7.40 -7.12
CA GLY A 139 -3.13 8.62 -6.90
C GLY A 139 -2.00 8.46 -5.90
N THR A 140 -1.19 9.51 -5.81
CA THR A 140 -0.14 9.66 -4.82
C THR A 140 -0.48 10.82 -3.91
N TYR A 141 -0.30 10.60 -2.61
CA TYR A 141 -0.64 11.55 -1.57
C TYR A 141 0.53 11.69 -0.62
N LYS A 142 0.79 12.90 -0.15
CA LYS A 142 1.72 13.17 0.94
C LYS A 142 0.94 13.24 2.25
N TYR A 143 1.40 12.48 3.25
CA TYR A 143 0.86 12.58 4.60
C TYR A 143 1.39 13.82 5.31
N ILE A 144 0.50 14.63 5.86
CA ILE A 144 0.84 15.82 6.65
C ILE A 144 0.27 15.67 8.05
N GLU A 145 1.15 15.64 9.06
CA GLU A 145 0.74 15.71 10.47
C GLU A 145 0.31 17.14 10.80
N VAL A 146 -0.99 17.35 11.04
CA VAL A 146 -1.54 18.68 11.33
C VAL A 146 -1.52 18.94 12.83
N GLU A 147 -1.98 17.98 13.64
CA GLU A 147 -1.95 18.07 15.10
C GLU A 147 -1.60 16.72 15.71
N LYS A 148 -0.69 16.72 16.69
CA LYS A 148 -0.39 15.55 17.52
C LYS A 148 -1.54 15.24 18.46
N ALA A 149 -1.78 13.95 18.69
CA ALA A 149 -2.70 13.52 19.74
C ALA A 149 -2.29 14.10 21.10
N LYS A 150 -3.26 14.60 21.86
CA LYS A 150 -3.11 15.05 23.25
C LYS A 150 -4.01 14.20 24.14
N LEU A 151 -3.89 14.34 25.47
CA LEU A 151 -4.61 13.53 26.46
C LEU A 151 -6.14 13.47 26.25
N PHE A 152 -6.71 14.46 25.56
CA PHE A 152 -8.15 14.54 25.26
C PHE A 152 -8.47 14.88 23.79
N SER A 153 -7.50 14.76 22.88
CA SER A 153 -7.73 15.06 21.45
C SER A 153 -7.01 14.06 20.56
N SER A 154 -7.72 13.56 19.55
CA SER A 154 -7.14 12.74 18.50
C SER A 154 -6.13 13.55 17.68
N ALA A 155 -5.16 12.87 17.10
CA ALA A 155 -4.29 13.48 16.10
C ALA A 155 -5.13 13.93 14.89
N LYS A 156 -4.70 15.01 14.23
CA LYS A 156 -5.25 15.45 12.95
C LYS A 156 -4.19 15.30 11.88
N PHE A 157 -4.63 14.90 10.70
CA PHE A 157 -3.78 14.75 9.53
C PHE A 157 -4.47 15.36 8.32
N ALA A 158 -3.69 15.54 7.26
CA ALA A 158 -4.18 15.82 5.92
C ALA A 158 -3.46 14.91 4.92
N LEU A 159 -4.14 14.60 3.81
CA LEU A 159 -3.54 13.98 2.64
C LEU A 159 -3.54 15.02 1.52
N GLU A 160 -2.35 15.44 1.11
CA GLU A 160 -2.18 16.36 -0.01
C GLU A 160 -1.86 15.55 -1.26
N LYS A 161 -2.64 15.73 -2.34
CA LYS A 161 -2.34 15.06 -3.60
C LYS A 161 -1.03 15.61 -4.17
N VAL A 162 -0.11 14.72 -4.54
CA VAL A 162 1.18 15.08 -5.13
C VAL A 162 1.40 14.28 -6.41
N GLU A 163 2.30 14.75 -7.26
CA GLU A 163 2.59 14.13 -8.57
C GLU A 163 3.71 13.09 -8.51
N THR A 164 4.47 13.04 -7.41
CA THR A 164 5.67 12.19 -7.29
C THR A 164 5.63 11.36 -6.00
N PRO A 165 5.87 10.04 -6.07
CA PRO A 165 6.01 9.25 -7.30
C PRO A 165 4.74 9.28 -8.16
N GLY A 166 4.89 9.30 -9.48
CA GLY A 166 3.78 9.28 -10.43
C GLY A 166 3.33 7.86 -10.75
N GLU A 167 2.33 7.73 -11.62
CA GLU A 167 1.79 6.44 -12.04
C GLU A 167 2.89 5.52 -12.60
N LYS A 168 3.74 6.09 -13.46
CA LYS A 168 4.83 5.35 -14.13
C LYS A 168 5.84 4.80 -13.13
N GLU A 169 6.35 5.62 -12.21
CA GLU A 169 7.32 5.18 -11.23
C GLU A 169 6.75 4.08 -10.32
N LEU A 170 5.47 4.21 -9.93
CA LEU A 170 4.81 3.19 -9.13
C LEU A 170 4.62 1.88 -9.91
N LEU A 171 4.25 1.94 -11.19
CA LEU A 171 4.12 0.74 -12.03
C LEU A 171 5.47 0.03 -12.23
N GLU A 172 6.57 0.78 -12.39
CA GLU A 172 7.92 0.20 -12.42
C GLU A 172 8.26 -0.51 -11.10
N MET A 173 7.96 0.10 -9.95
CA MET A 173 8.12 -0.54 -8.63
C MET A 173 7.24 -1.79 -8.48
N MET A 174 6.02 -1.74 -9.01
CA MET A 174 5.08 -2.86 -8.97
C MET A 174 5.52 -4.01 -9.86
N LEU A 175 6.10 -3.74 -11.04
CA LEU A 175 6.58 -4.76 -11.97
C LEU A 175 7.61 -5.68 -11.29
N GLU A 176 8.54 -5.10 -10.53
CA GLU A 176 9.51 -5.87 -9.75
C GLU A 176 8.84 -6.75 -8.68
N LYS A 177 7.79 -6.24 -8.02
CA LYS A 177 7.05 -6.96 -6.96
C LYS A 177 6.10 -8.02 -7.50
N LEU A 178 5.59 -7.84 -8.72
CA LEU A 178 4.55 -8.65 -9.36
C LEU A 178 5.09 -9.48 -10.54
N LYS A 179 6.41 -9.56 -10.69
CA LYS A 179 7.06 -10.39 -11.70
C LYS A 179 6.64 -11.86 -11.58
N GLY A 180 6.34 -12.49 -12.71
CA GLY A 180 5.82 -13.84 -12.83
C GLY A 180 4.34 -13.98 -12.46
N SER A 181 3.65 -12.88 -12.12
CA SER A 181 2.20 -12.91 -11.86
C SER A 181 1.41 -12.74 -13.15
N LYS A 182 0.09 -13.00 -13.06
CA LYS A 182 -0.84 -12.74 -14.17
C LYS A 182 -0.98 -11.24 -14.51
N TRP A 183 -0.54 -10.34 -13.63
CA TRP A 183 -0.59 -8.90 -13.86
C TRP A 183 0.62 -8.36 -14.64
N GLU A 184 1.72 -9.11 -14.75
CA GLU A 184 2.98 -8.63 -15.32
C GLU A 184 2.81 -8.06 -16.74
N GLU A 185 2.19 -8.82 -17.65
CA GLU A 185 2.01 -8.40 -19.04
C GLU A 185 1.16 -7.12 -19.15
N LYS A 186 0.05 -7.04 -18.39
CA LYS A 186 -0.80 -5.84 -18.36
C LYS A 186 -0.09 -4.62 -17.79
N ILE A 187 0.78 -4.79 -16.80
CA ILE A 187 1.60 -3.69 -16.26
C ILE A 187 2.56 -3.18 -17.33
N ILE A 188 3.22 -4.09 -18.07
CA ILE A 188 4.12 -3.74 -19.18
C ILE A 188 3.35 -2.99 -20.29
N GLU A 189 2.17 -3.48 -20.66
CA GLU A 189 1.30 -2.81 -21.64
C GLU A 189 0.91 -1.41 -21.16
N ARG A 190 0.49 -1.26 -19.90
CA ARG A 190 0.11 0.04 -19.33
C ARG A 190 1.29 1.01 -19.33
N LEU A 191 2.47 0.56 -18.91
CA LEU A 191 3.71 1.35 -18.92
C LEU A 191 4.06 1.87 -20.33
N ALA A 192 3.77 1.12 -21.39
CA ALA A 192 4.02 1.54 -22.76
C ALA A 192 3.06 2.66 -23.24
N THR A 193 1.99 2.93 -22.51
CA THR A 193 0.97 3.94 -22.86
C THR A 193 1.06 5.25 -22.05
N LEU A 194 1.97 5.31 -21.06
CA LEU A 194 2.21 6.46 -20.19
C LEU A 194 3.43 7.27 -20.64
#